data_AF-A0A819J628-F1
#
_entry.id   AF-A0A819J628-F1
#
_cell.length_a   1.000
_cell.length_b   1.000
_cell.length_c   1.000
_cell.angle_alpha   90.00
_cell.angle_beta   90.00
_cell.angle_gamma   90.00
#
_symmetry.space_group_name_H-M   'P 1'
#
loop_
_entity.id
_entity.type
_entity.pdbx_description
1 polymer ?
#
loop_
_entity_poly.entity_id
_entity_poly.type
_entity_poly.pdbx_seq_one_letter_code
_entity_poly.pdbx_strand_id
1 'polypeptide(L)'
;LVYCKLTERLTCINSTNELIQSKIFLQNSIHYGKHTRLMSNLLQQSEFNYDIETIQLRFLRMLSEYGSQNITFNCQNTLIDTLKHDIKLRTKNGMIYQMNSLNDDSLKYNIIKDECKVNFHGQTVISIQTNKSVRLPIIDIEFLNLFNQNQDFNIHIGPVCFS
;
A
#
# COMPACT_ATOMS: atom_id res chain seq x y z
N LEU A 1 5.24 6.98 17.46
CA LEU A 1 5.36 5.96 18.53
C LEU A 1 5.61 4.62 17.84
N VAL A 2 6.55 3.79 18.29
CA VAL A 2 6.85 2.48 17.68
C VAL A 2 6.30 1.35 18.54
N TYR A 3 5.98 0.21 17.94
CA TYR A 3 5.63 -1.00 18.67
C TYR A 3 6.52 -2.18 18.26
N CYS A 4 6.84 -3.05 19.22
CA CYS A 4 7.75 -4.17 19.02
C CYS A 4 6.97 -5.48 18.97
N LYS A 5 7.09 -6.24 17.87
CA LYS A 5 6.61 -7.63 17.79
C LYS A 5 7.73 -8.56 18.23
N LEU A 6 7.78 -8.87 19.52
CA LEU A 6 8.86 -9.66 20.11
C LEU A 6 8.98 -11.07 19.55
N THR A 7 7.86 -11.70 19.17
CA THR A 7 7.82 -13.04 18.57
C THR A 7 8.55 -13.09 17.23
N GLU A 8 8.41 -12.04 16.43
CA GLU A 8 8.99 -11.91 15.08
C GLU A 8 10.28 -11.06 15.09
N ARG A 9 10.66 -10.49 16.25
CA ARG A 9 11.75 -9.53 16.43
C ARG A 9 11.67 -8.31 15.50
N LEU A 10 10.44 -7.83 15.25
CA LEU A 10 10.21 -6.68 14.38
C LEU A 10 9.97 -5.39 15.19
N THR A 11 10.56 -4.30 14.74
CA THR A 11 10.20 -2.93 15.14
C THR A 11 9.25 -2.37 14.09
N CYS A 12 8.04 -2.02 14.50
CA CYS A 12 6.97 -1.58 13.61
C CYS A 12 6.53 -0.15 13.88
N ILE A 13 6.25 0.59 12.82
CA ILE A 13 5.85 1.99 12.83
C ILE A 13 4.52 2.13 12.10
N ASN A 14 3.52 2.70 12.77
CA ASN A 14 2.21 2.96 12.17
C ASN A 14 2.28 4.09 11.15
N SER A 15 1.40 4.02 10.15
CA SER A 15 1.14 5.17 9.29
C SER A 15 0.21 6.13 10.01
N THR A 16 0.45 7.43 9.88
CA THR A 16 -0.53 8.46 10.30
C THR A 16 -1.82 8.39 9.46
N ASN A 17 -1.71 7.89 8.22
CA ASN A 17 -2.81 7.76 7.27
C ASN A 17 -3.40 6.34 7.37
N GLU A 18 -3.84 5.94 8.56
CA GLU A 18 -4.26 4.54 8.82
C GLU A 18 -5.41 4.09 7.91
N LEU A 19 -6.40 4.96 7.65
CA LEU A 19 -7.59 4.62 6.87
C LEU A 19 -7.97 5.72 5.88
N ILE A 20 -8.12 5.35 4.62
CA ILE A 20 -8.52 6.24 3.51
C ILE A 20 -9.78 5.67 2.87
N GLN A 21 -10.85 6.46 2.82
CA GLN A 21 -12.13 6.04 2.25
C GLN A 21 -12.23 6.43 0.77
N SER A 22 -12.70 5.53 -0.09
CA SER A 22 -12.80 5.76 -1.54
C SER A 22 -13.71 6.92 -1.90
N LYS A 23 -14.76 7.16 -1.11
CA LYS A 23 -15.71 8.27 -1.28
C LYS A 23 -15.03 9.63 -1.36
N ILE A 24 -13.89 9.80 -0.68
CA ILE A 24 -13.12 11.05 -0.66
C ILE A 24 -12.63 11.43 -2.06
N PHE A 25 -12.29 10.44 -2.89
CA PHE A 25 -11.63 10.69 -4.17
C PHE A 25 -12.39 10.17 -5.41
N LEU A 26 -13.45 9.38 -5.24
CA LEU A 26 -14.24 8.87 -6.37
C LEU A 26 -15.40 9.77 -6.79
N GLN A 27 -15.68 10.86 -6.08
CA GLN A 27 -16.86 11.69 -6.34
C GLN A 27 -16.92 12.27 -7.77
N ASN A 28 -15.79 12.44 -8.48
CA ASN A 28 -15.78 12.97 -9.86
C ASN A 28 -14.67 12.38 -10.77
N SER A 29 -14.04 11.27 -10.38
CA SER A 29 -12.83 10.77 -11.06
C SER A 29 -13.13 9.63 -12.02
N ILE A 30 -13.28 9.94 -13.30
CA ILE A 30 -13.31 8.96 -14.39
C ILE A 30 -12.02 9.11 -15.18
N HIS A 31 -11.05 8.21 -14.96
CA HIS A 31 -9.77 8.20 -15.66
C HIS A 31 -9.48 6.81 -16.21
N TYR A 32 -10.02 6.52 -17.40
CA TYR A 32 -9.74 5.28 -18.12
C TYR A 32 -8.36 5.34 -18.77
N GLY A 33 -7.55 4.29 -18.57
CA GLY A 33 -6.25 4.13 -19.22
C GLY A 33 -5.15 5.07 -18.73
N LYS A 34 -5.33 5.73 -17.58
CA LYS A 34 -4.33 6.64 -17.01
C LYS A 34 -3.98 6.25 -15.58
N HIS A 35 -2.68 6.05 -15.37
CA HIS A 35 -2.06 5.98 -14.06
C HIS A 35 -2.38 7.21 -13.21
N THR A 36 -3.06 6.99 -12.09
CA THR A 36 -3.45 8.05 -11.16
C THR A 36 -2.95 7.71 -9.76
N ARG A 37 -2.18 8.61 -9.17
CA ARG A 37 -1.62 8.44 -7.83
C ARG A 37 -2.60 8.90 -6.76
N LEU A 38 -2.74 8.11 -5.71
CA LEU A 38 -3.65 8.37 -4.62
C LEU A 38 -3.27 9.64 -3.86
N MET A 39 -2.01 9.76 -3.43
CA MET A 39 -1.58 10.93 -2.65
C MET A 39 -1.58 12.18 -3.52
N SER A 40 -0.77 12.20 -4.59
CA SER A 40 -0.54 13.45 -5.32
C SER A 40 -1.71 13.89 -6.19
N ASN A 41 -2.44 12.97 -6.82
CA ASN A 41 -3.51 13.34 -7.76
C ASN A 41 -4.89 13.41 -7.09
N LEU A 42 -5.17 12.51 -6.14
CA LEU A 42 -6.51 12.37 -5.57
C LEU A 42 -6.67 13.11 -4.24
N LEU A 43 -5.73 12.94 -3.31
CA LEU A 43 -5.79 13.57 -1.99
C LEU A 43 -5.03 14.90 -1.91
N GLN A 44 -4.34 15.31 -2.97
CA GLN A 44 -3.51 16.53 -3.03
C GLN A 44 -2.46 16.58 -1.89
N GLN A 45 -1.95 15.42 -1.50
CA GLN A 45 -0.88 15.25 -0.52
C GLN A 45 0.37 14.67 -1.19
N SER A 46 1.54 14.79 -0.55
CA SER A 46 2.79 14.34 -1.16
C SER A 46 3.00 12.82 -1.09
N GLU A 47 2.80 12.23 0.09
CA GLU A 47 3.04 10.82 0.39
C GLU A 47 2.34 10.42 1.71
N PHE A 48 2.21 9.12 1.95
CA PHE A 48 1.86 8.60 3.27
C PHE A 48 2.91 8.98 4.30
N ASN A 49 2.44 9.43 5.46
CA ASN A 49 3.29 9.76 6.60
C ASN A 49 3.27 8.64 7.63
N TYR A 50 4.35 8.52 8.40
CA TYR A 50 4.56 7.51 9.44
C TYR A 50 4.93 8.17 10.76
N ASP A 51 4.54 7.56 11.88
CA ASP A 51 4.70 8.10 13.24
C ASP A 51 6.13 7.99 13.78
N ILE A 52 7.08 8.50 12.99
CA ILE A 52 8.52 8.48 13.27
C ILE A 52 9.22 9.65 12.57
N GLU A 53 10.29 10.17 13.16
CA GLU A 53 11.09 11.20 12.51
C GLU A 53 11.87 10.66 11.31
N THR A 54 12.03 11.49 10.28
CA THR A 54 12.71 11.11 9.02
C THR A 54 14.11 10.55 9.23
N ILE A 55 14.89 11.12 10.16
CA ILE A 55 16.25 10.67 10.46
C ILE A 55 16.22 9.28 11.10
N GLN A 56 15.34 9.08 12.08
CA GLN A 56 15.18 7.79 12.77
C GLN A 56 14.75 6.69 11.79
N LEU A 57 13.77 6.99 10.92
CA LEU A 57 13.34 6.06 9.87
C LEU A 57 14.47 5.72 8.90
N ARG A 58 15.31 6.70 8.54
CA ARG A 58 16.47 6.46 7.66
C ARG A 58 17.47 5.49 8.30
N PHE A 59 17.79 5.67 9.59
CA PHE A 59 18.67 4.73 10.29
C PHE A 59 18.06 3.33 10.39
N LEU A 60 16.79 3.20 10.76
CA LEU A 60 16.11 1.89 10.79
C LEU A 60 16.17 1.19 9.44
N ARG A 61 15.89 1.91 8.35
CA ARG A 61 16.01 1.38 6.98
C ARG A 61 17.43 0.99 6.59
N MET A 62 18.46 1.61 7.15
CA MET A 62 19.86 1.31 6.83
C MET A 62 20.43 0.17 7.67
N LEU A 63 19.97 0.04 8.91
CA LEU A 63 20.50 -0.91 9.90
C LEU A 63 19.72 -2.23 9.97
N SER A 64 18.57 -2.31 9.31
CA SER A 64 17.77 -3.53 9.24
C SER A 64 18.05 -4.27 7.95
N GLU A 65 18.07 -5.60 7.97
CA GLU A 65 18.23 -6.40 6.75
C GLU A 65 16.87 -6.67 6.10
N TYR A 66 15.84 -6.85 6.92
CA TYR A 66 14.51 -7.20 6.47
C TYR A 66 13.52 -6.06 6.71
N GLY A 67 12.56 -5.95 5.80
CA GLY A 67 11.41 -5.08 5.95
C GLY A 67 10.14 -5.72 5.42
N SER A 68 9.02 -5.48 6.12
CA SER A 68 7.70 -5.89 5.67
C SER A 68 6.66 -4.80 5.87
N GLN A 69 5.67 -4.77 4.99
CA GLN A 69 4.53 -3.88 5.11
C GLN A 69 3.32 -4.45 4.35
N ASN A 70 2.14 -4.28 4.94
CA ASN A 70 0.89 -4.69 4.33
C ASN A 70 0.00 -3.48 4.02
N ILE A 71 -0.78 -3.58 2.95
CA ILE A 71 -1.88 -2.67 2.64
C ILE A 71 -3.14 -3.50 2.45
N THR A 72 -4.21 -3.10 3.11
CA THR A 72 -5.49 -3.81 3.06
C THR A 72 -6.54 -2.98 2.33
N PHE A 73 -7.15 -3.55 1.32
CA PHE A 73 -8.31 -3.01 0.63
C PHE A 73 -9.56 -3.72 1.16
N ASN A 74 -10.42 -2.98 1.85
CA ASN A 74 -11.72 -3.46 2.32
C ASN A 74 -12.76 -3.12 1.26
N CYS A 75 -13.26 -4.13 0.54
CA CYS A 75 -14.33 -3.98 -0.44
C CYS A 75 -15.70 -3.96 0.26
N GLN A 76 -16.57 -3.02 -0.13
CA GLN A 76 -17.97 -2.98 0.26
C GLN A 76 -18.83 -2.71 -0.97
N ASN A 77 -19.61 -3.68 -1.41
CA ASN A 77 -20.34 -3.64 -2.69
C ASN A 77 -19.43 -3.48 -3.92
N THR A 78 -18.17 -3.93 -3.84
CA THR A 78 -17.17 -3.76 -4.91
C THR A 78 -16.47 -5.07 -5.26
N LEU A 79 -16.45 -5.42 -6.54
CA LEU A 79 -15.60 -6.49 -7.06
C LEU A 79 -14.20 -5.92 -7.32
N ILE A 80 -13.23 -6.34 -6.52
CA ILE A 80 -11.80 -5.94 -6.60
C ILE A 80 -10.97 -7.00 -7.36
N ASP A 81 -11.60 -7.94 -8.05
CA ASP A 81 -10.87 -9.02 -8.76
C ASP A 81 -10.01 -8.48 -9.92
N THR A 82 -10.44 -7.41 -10.58
CA THR A 82 -9.66 -6.74 -11.65
C THR A 82 -8.63 -5.74 -11.13
N LEU A 83 -8.76 -5.30 -9.87
CA LEU A 83 -7.97 -4.23 -9.28
C LEU A 83 -6.53 -4.62 -8.98
N LYS A 84 -6.29 -5.89 -8.67
CA LYS A 84 -4.97 -6.38 -8.24
C LYS A 84 -3.92 -6.21 -9.31
N HIS A 85 -4.26 -6.35 -10.57
CA HIS A 85 -3.31 -6.16 -11.66
C HIS A 85 -3.08 -4.68 -11.99
N ASP A 86 -3.97 -3.81 -11.54
CA ASP A 86 -3.97 -2.38 -11.83
C ASP A 86 -3.37 -1.53 -10.69
N ILE A 87 -2.96 -2.15 -9.58
CA ILE A 87 -2.35 -1.48 -8.44
C ILE A 87 -0.82 -1.54 -8.51
N LYS A 88 -0.20 -0.37 -8.42
CA LYS A 88 1.24 -0.21 -8.22
C LYS A 88 1.49 0.48 -6.87
N LEU A 89 2.47 -0.01 -6.13
CA LEU A 89 2.85 0.53 -4.82
C LEU A 89 4.20 1.23 -4.94
N ARG A 90 4.24 2.54 -4.67
CA ARG A 90 5.48 3.30 -4.70
C ARG A 90 6.09 3.32 -3.32
N THR A 91 7.39 3.12 -3.25
CA THR A 91 8.13 3.06 -1.98
C THR A 91 9.12 4.20 -1.83
N LYS A 92 9.58 4.47 -0.61
CA LYS A 92 10.32 5.70 -0.25
C LYS A 92 11.62 5.89 -1.04
N ASN A 93 12.25 4.82 -1.52
CA ASN A 93 13.43 4.90 -2.36
C ASN A 93 13.14 5.01 -3.88
N GLY A 94 11.87 5.18 -4.27
CA GLY A 94 11.45 5.34 -5.65
C GLY A 94 11.13 4.03 -6.38
N MET A 95 11.28 2.87 -5.74
CA MET A 95 10.93 1.59 -6.35
C MET A 95 9.41 1.42 -6.42
N ILE A 96 8.95 0.72 -7.46
CA ILE A 96 7.54 0.44 -7.70
C ILE A 96 7.32 -1.05 -7.62
N TYR A 97 6.41 -1.48 -6.75
CA TYR A 97 5.99 -2.86 -6.61
C TYR A 97 4.69 -3.10 -7.35
N GLN A 98 4.61 -4.19 -8.11
CA GLN A 98 3.43 -4.59 -8.88
C GLN A 98 3.35 -6.10 -9.06
N MET A 99 2.14 -6.67 -9.08
CA MET A 99 1.95 -8.12 -9.20
C MET A 99 2.57 -8.69 -10.50
N ASN A 100 2.40 -7.97 -11.61
CA ASN A 100 2.86 -8.37 -12.94
C ASN A 100 4.22 -7.72 -13.29
N SER A 101 5.17 -7.67 -12.35
CA SER A 101 6.52 -7.21 -12.67
C SER A 101 7.20 -8.21 -13.62
N LEU A 102 7.34 -7.85 -14.91
CA LEU A 102 7.97 -8.73 -15.92
C LEU A 102 9.50 -8.69 -15.85
N ASN A 103 10.06 -7.59 -15.33
CA ASN A 103 11.49 -7.31 -15.44
C ASN A 103 12.27 -7.60 -14.15
N ASP A 104 11.62 -7.63 -12.99
CA ASP A 104 12.25 -7.88 -11.69
C ASP A 104 11.25 -8.53 -10.73
N ASP A 105 11.42 -9.83 -10.50
CA ASP A 105 10.59 -10.60 -9.56
C ASP A 105 10.72 -10.09 -8.12
N SER A 106 11.83 -9.42 -7.76
CA SER A 106 12.02 -8.83 -6.43
C SER A 106 11.15 -7.60 -6.18
N LEU A 107 10.43 -7.11 -7.20
CA LEU A 107 9.47 -6.01 -7.13
C LEU A 107 8.02 -6.49 -7.26
N LYS A 108 7.77 -7.80 -7.12
CA LYS A 108 6.42 -8.33 -6.97
C LYS A 108 5.98 -8.19 -5.52
N TYR A 109 4.78 -7.69 -5.30
CA TYR A 109 4.11 -7.85 -4.02
C TYR A 109 3.30 -9.15 -4.04
N ASN A 110 2.99 -9.67 -2.86
CA ASN A 110 2.18 -10.87 -2.67
C ASN A 110 0.76 -10.49 -2.25
N ILE A 111 -0.21 -11.32 -2.60
CA ILE A 111 -1.57 -11.21 -2.07
C ILE A 111 -1.72 -12.32 -1.04
N ILE A 112 -1.81 -11.95 0.23
CA ILE A 112 -1.92 -12.92 1.34
C ILE A 112 -3.37 -13.31 1.63
N LYS A 113 -4.31 -12.46 1.20
CA LYS A 113 -5.74 -12.66 1.40
C LYS A 113 -6.54 -11.99 0.30
N ASP A 114 -7.55 -12.66 -0.23
CA ASP A 114 -8.41 -12.16 -1.30
C ASP A 114 -9.85 -12.65 -1.15
N GLU A 115 -10.66 -11.90 -0.42
CA GLU A 115 -12.09 -12.19 -0.27
C GLU A 115 -12.97 -11.40 -1.24
N CYS A 116 -12.44 -10.32 -1.82
CA CYS A 116 -13.18 -9.43 -2.72
C CYS A 116 -13.43 -10.04 -4.10
N LYS A 117 -12.83 -11.20 -4.39
CA LYS A 117 -13.01 -11.96 -5.62
C LYS A 117 -14.37 -12.67 -5.68
N VAL A 118 -14.81 -13.22 -4.55
CA VAL A 118 -16.01 -14.06 -4.48
C VAL A 118 -17.20 -13.29 -3.92
N ASN A 119 -16.94 -12.42 -2.95
CA ASN A 119 -17.96 -11.66 -2.26
C ASN A 119 -17.81 -10.19 -2.58
N PHE A 120 -18.95 -9.50 -2.72
CA PHE A 120 -18.99 -8.04 -2.81
C PHE A 120 -18.56 -7.35 -1.50
N HIS A 121 -18.28 -8.12 -0.44
CA HIS A 121 -17.75 -7.68 0.84
C HIS A 121 -16.59 -8.56 1.28
N GLY A 122 -15.52 -7.95 1.77
CA GLY A 122 -14.34 -8.69 2.24
C GLY A 122 -13.08 -7.84 2.26
N GLN A 123 -11.94 -8.50 2.34
CA GLN A 123 -10.64 -7.86 2.35
C GLN A 123 -9.70 -8.48 1.32
N THR A 124 -8.99 -7.62 0.58
CA THR A 124 -7.79 -7.98 -0.16
C THR A 124 -6.58 -7.41 0.58
N VAL A 125 -5.64 -8.25 0.97
CA VAL A 125 -4.41 -7.82 1.65
C VAL A 125 -3.21 -8.05 0.76
N ILE A 126 -2.54 -6.95 0.42
CA ILE A 126 -1.28 -6.95 -0.32
C ILE A 126 -0.13 -6.86 0.70
N SER A 127 0.91 -7.66 0.50
CA SER A 127 2.08 -7.72 1.35
C SER A 127 3.36 -7.54 0.54
N ILE A 128 4.22 -6.64 1.01
CA ILE A 128 5.60 -6.53 0.58
C ILE A 128 6.47 -7.09 1.70
N GLN A 129 7.35 -8.02 1.34
CA GLN A 129 8.41 -8.53 2.20
C GLN A 129 9.72 -8.48 1.42
N THR A 130 10.79 -7.96 2.01
CA THR A 130 12.05 -7.78 1.29
C THR A 130 13.26 -7.78 2.21
N ASN A 131 14.35 -8.40 1.75
CA ASN A 131 15.68 -8.33 2.39
C ASN A 131 16.46 -7.06 1.95
N LYS A 132 15.76 -6.07 1.41
CA LYS A 132 16.27 -4.75 1.06
C LYS A 132 15.40 -3.72 1.76
N SER A 133 15.47 -3.67 3.08
CA SER A 133 14.73 -2.76 4.00
C SER A 133 14.68 -1.30 3.53
N VAL A 134 15.75 -0.81 2.89
CA VAL A 134 15.83 0.52 2.26
C VAL A 134 14.71 0.76 1.25
N ARG A 135 14.06 -0.27 0.69
CA ARG A 135 12.91 -0.10 -0.19
C ARG A 135 11.71 0.51 0.54
N LEU A 136 11.34 -0.02 1.70
CA LEU A 136 10.20 0.45 2.49
C LEU A 136 10.46 1.80 3.19
N PRO A 137 9.43 2.54 3.64
CA PRO A 137 7.99 2.22 3.57
C PRO A 137 7.36 2.48 2.18
N ILE A 138 6.11 2.04 2.03
CA ILE A 138 5.23 2.44 0.94
C ILE A 138 4.80 3.90 1.18
N ILE A 139 4.85 4.72 0.15
CA ILE A 139 4.57 6.16 0.24
C ILE A 139 3.40 6.61 -0.62
N ASP A 140 3.00 5.81 -1.61
CA ASP A 140 1.87 6.13 -2.47
C ASP A 140 1.32 4.87 -3.14
N ILE A 141 0.07 4.94 -3.60
CA ILE A 141 -0.62 3.91 -4.37
C ILE A 141 -0.98 4.52 -5.71
N GLU A 142 -0.68 3.83 -6.80
CA GLU A 142 -1.02 4.25 -8.15
C GLU A 142 -1.98 3.24 -8.78
N PHE A 143 -3.10 3.74 -9.28
CA PHE A 143 -4.14 2.96 -9.95
C PHE A 143 -4.01 3.17 -11.46
N LEU A 144 -3.92 2.09 -12.24
CA LEU A 144 -3.89 2.15 -13.72
C LEU A 144 -5.28 2.50 -14.30
N ASN A 145 -6.34 2.04 -13.65
CA ASN A 145 -7.72 2.41 -13.94
C ASN A 145 -8.42 2.82 -12.63
N LEU A 146 -8.94 4.06 -12.58
CA LEU A 146 -9.83 4.50 -11.49
C LEU A 146 -11.29 4.23 -11.87
N PHE A 147 -12.05 3.70 -10.92
CA PHE A 147 -13.41 3.18 -11.12
C PHE A 147 -14.48 4.27 -11.20
N ASN A 148 -15.63 3.87 -11.76
CA ASN A 148 -16.88 4.61 -11.74
C ASN A 148 -17.39 4.86 -10.31
N GLN A 149 -18.29 5.85 -10.19
CA GLN A 149 -18.85 6.44 -8.96
C GLN A 149 -19.52 5.48 -7.96
N ASN A 150 -19.72 4.20 -8.27
CA ASN A 150 -20.48 3.26 -7.44
C ASN A 150 -19.62 2.26 -6.66
N GLN A 151 -18.31 2.54 -6.52
CA GLN A 151 -17.39 1.65 -5.83
C GLN A 151 -16.98 2.15 -4.44
N ASP A 152 -17.56 1.53 -3.40
CA ASP A 152 -17.18 1.78 -2.02
C ASP A 152 -16.07 0.81 -1.58
N PHE A 153 -14.91 1.36 -1.20
CA PHE A 153 -13.85 0.60 -0.55
C PHE A 153 -13.05 1.48 0.39
N ASN A 154 -12.40 0.87 1.37
CA ASN A 154 -11.46 1.55 2.26
C ASN A 154 -10.08 0.98 2.08
N ILE A 155 -9.07 1.84 2.07
CA ILE A 155 -7.67 1.46 2.06
C ILE A 155 -7.14 1.63 3.48
N HIS A 156 -6.56 0.58 4.03
CA HIS A 156 -5.87 0.61 5.30
C HIS A 156 -4.37 0.46 5.08
N ILE A 157 -3.60 1.48 5.49
CA ILE A 157 -2.14 1.48 5.38
C ILE A 157 -1.57 0.82 6.63
N GLY A 158 -1.14 -0.43 6.50
CA GLY A 158 -0.56 -1.17 7.61
C GLY A 158 0.80 -0.60 8.03
N PRO A 159 1.25 -0.93 9.26
CA PRO A 159 2.54 -0.50 9.75
C PRO A 159 3.68 -1.06 8.91
N VAL A 160 4.74 -0.26 8.80
CA VAL A 160 6.03 -0.74 8.25
C VAL A 160 6.83 -1.36 9.38
N CYS A 161 7.33 -2.57 9.17
CA CYS A 161 8.08 -3.35 10.15
C CYS A 161 9.48 -3.67 9.65
N PHE A 162 10.47 -3.65 10.55
CA PHE A 162 11.87 -3.90 10.25
C PHE A 162 12.52 -4.85 11.29
N SER A 163 13.46 -5.69 10.86
CA SER A 163 14.33 -6.51 11.72
C SER A 163 15.76 -6.57 11.21
#